data_AF-A0A523DWQ7-F1
#
_entry.id   AF-A0A523DWQ7-F1
#
_cell.length_a   1.000
_cell.length_b   1.000
_cell.length_c   1.000
_cell.angle_alpha   90.00
_cell.angle_beta   90.00
_cell.angle_gamma   90.00
#
_symmetry.space_group_name_H-M   'P 1'
#
loop_
_entity.id
_entity.type
_entity.pdbx_description
1 polymer ?
#
loop_
_entity_poly.entity_id
_entity_poly.type
_entity_poly.pdbx_seq_one_letter_code
_entity_poly.pdbx_strand_id
1 'polypeptide(L)' 'MQGGKPLIDNVTQVAQDVLMRECEEFQQLFQRHRELDERLSTLGEQLFLSTDEKVEEVRIKKKKLVIKDRMAFMVRSH' A
#
# COMPACT_ATOMS: atom_id res chain seq x y z
N MET A 1 5.71 -20.60 -0.66
CA MET A 1 6.72 -19.65 -0.14
C MET A 1 5.99 -18.45 0.40
N GLN A 2 6.25 -18.14 1.67
CA GLN A 2 5.45 -17.25 2.51
C GLN A 2 5.71 -15.79 2.15
N GLY A 3 4.68 -15.08 1.71
CA GLY A 3 4.66 -13.61 1.67
C GLY A 3 3.52 -13.14 2.53
N GLY A 4 3.80 -12.90 3.82
CA GLY A 4 2.82 -12.60 4.85
C GLY A 4 1.79 -11.56 4.40
N LYS A 5 0.52 -11.95 4.43
CA LYS A 5 -0.61 -11.02 4.43
C LYS A 5 -0.45 -10.13 5.68
N PRO A 6 -0.20 -8.82 5.57
CA PRO A 6 -0.10 -7.97 6.73
C PRO A 6 -1.50 -7.76 7.31
N LEU A 7 -1.65 -8.15 8.56
CA LEU A 7 -2.84 -8.17 9.44
C LEU A 7 -3.48 -6.79 9.72
N ILE A 8 -3.33 -5.77 8.87
CA ILE A 8 -3.64 -4.36 9.24
C ILE A 8 -4.66 -3.67 8.36
N ASP A 9 -5.54 -4.45 7.73
CA ASP A 9 -6.67 -3.91 6.95
C ASP A 9 -7.73 -3.19 7.82
N ASN A 10 -7.76 -3.41 9.15
CA ASN A 10 -8.85 -2.92 10.00
C ASN A 10 -8.49 -1.87 11.07
N VAL A 11 -7.20 -1.67 11.40
CA VAL A 11 -6.85 -0.84 12.59
C VAL A 11 -6.81 0.67 12.30
N THR A 12 -6.88 1.11 11.04
CA THR A 12 -6.53 2.50 10.67
C THR A 12 -7.67 3.33 10.06
N GLN A 13 -8.94 2.93 10.18
CA GLN A 13 -10.03 3.63 9.47
C GLN A 13 -10.39 5.01 10.06
N VAL A 14 -10.32 5.19 11.38
CA VAL A 14 -10.72 6.47 12.01
C VAL A 14 -9.64 7.54 11.85
N ALA A 15 -8.37 7.20 12.06
CA ALA A 15 -7.26 8.14 11.86
C ALA A 15 -7.01 8.45 10.37
N GLN A 16 -7.40 7.54 9.47
CA GLN A 16 -7.38 7.80 8.03
C GLN A 16 -8.27 8.97 7.64
N ASP A 17 -9.49 9.05 8.16
CA ASP A 17 -10.47 10.06 7.72
C ASP A 17 -10.02 11.48 8.09
N VAL A 18 -9.47 11.63 9.31
CA VAL A 18 -8.92 12.91 9.80
C VAL A 18 -7.70 13.31 8.97
N LEU A 19 -6.72 12.42 8.79
CA LEU A 19 -5.53 12.71 8.00
C LEU A 19 -5.83 12.92 6.50
N MET A 20 -6.82 12.22 5.95
CA MET A 20 -7.31 12.47 4.59
C MET A 20 -7.90 13.87 4.43
N ARG A 21 -8.42 14.49 5.49
CA ARG A 21 -8.97 15.85 5.45
C ARG A 21 -7.92 16.91 5.75
N GLU A 22 -7.00 16.62 6.65
CA GLU A 22 -6.05 17.61 7.18
C GLU A 22 -4.66 17.53 6.54
N CYS A 23 -4.30 16.43 5.87
CA CYS A 23 -2.96 16.20 5.35
C CYS A 23 -2.96 15.81 3.87
N GLU A 24 -2.55 16.75 3.00
CA GLU A 24 -2.38 16.49 1.56
C GLU A 24 -1.33 15.40 1.29
N GLU A 25 -0.27 15.31 2.10
CA GLU A 25 0.73 14.23 1.97
C GLU A 25 0.07 12.85 2.17
N PHE A 26 -0.84 12.75 3.13
CA PHE A 26 -1.58 11.51 3.38
C PHE A 26 -2.50 11.17 2.20
N GLN A 27 -3.21 12.14 1.63
CA GLN A 27 -4.03 11.93 0.42
C GLN A 27 -3.19 11.41 -0.76
N GLN A 28 -2.02 12.00 -1.01
CA GLN A 28 -1.13 11.56 -2.09
C GLN A 28 -0.62 10.13 -1.84
N LEU A 29 -0.24 9.81 -0.60
CA LEU A 29 0.18 8.47 -0.22
C LEU A 29 -0.95 7.45 -0.40
N PHE A 30 -2.18 7.81 -0.03
CA PHE A 30 -3.35 6.96 -0.21
C PHE A 30 -3.65 6.72 -1.70
N GLN A 31 -3.60 7.76 -2.52
CA GLN A 31 -3.78 7.64 -3.96
C GLN A 31 -2.70 6.74 -4.59
N ARG A 32 -1.44 6.92 -4.18
CA ARG A 32 -0.31 6.07 -4.59
C ARG A 32 -0.51 4.63 -4.13
N HIS A 33 -1.01 4.41 -2.92
CA HIS A 33 -1.31 3.07 -2.40
C HIS A 33 -2.37 2.38 -3.26
N ARG A 34 -3.45 3.08 -3.65
CA ARG A 34 -4.48 2.55 -4.55
C ARG A 34 -3.93 2.20 -5.93
N GLU A 35 -3.17 3.10 -6.55
CA GLU A 35 -2.56 2.84 -7.87
C GLU A 35 -1.66 1.58 -7.83
N LEU A 36 -0.89 1.42 -6.75
CA LEU A 36 -0.04 0.26 -6.53
C LEU A 36 -0.86 -1.02 -6.27
N ASP A 37 -2.02 -0.90 -5.62
CA ASP A 37 -2.92 -2.02 -5.37
C ASP A 37 -3.57 -2.54 -6.66
N GLU A 38 -4.10 -1.64 -7.49
CA GLU A 38 -4.66 -1.97 -8.80
C GLU A 38 -3.61 -2.66 -9.67
N ARG A 39 -2.39 -2.11 -9.70
CA ARG A 39 -1.29 -2.70 -10.48
C ARG A 39 -0.86 -4.06 -9.94
N LEU A 40 -0.86 -4.26 -8.62
CA LEU A 40 -0.61 -5.57 -8.01
C LEU A 40 -1.73 -6.56 -8.36
N SER A 41 -2.99 -6.10 -8.41
CA SER A 41 -4.13 -6.94 -8.78
C SER A 41 -4.01 -7.41 -10.22
N THR A 42 -3.71 -6.51 -11.17
CA THR A 42 -3.49 -6.86 -12.57
C THR A 42 -2.34 -7.86 -12.75
N LEU A 43 -1.27 -7.74 -11.96
CA LEU A 43 -0.19 -8.72 -11.94
C LEU A 43 -0.65 -10.06 -11.32
N GLY A 44 -1.44 -10.03 -10.25
CA GLY A 44 -1.97 -11.23 -9.60
C GLY A 44 -3.00 -12.00 -10.44
N GLU A 45 -3.72 -11.33 -11.34
CA GLU A 45 -4.65 -11.97 -12.28
C GLU A 45 -3.93 -12.73 -13.40
N GLN A 46 -2.67 -12.39 -13.68
CA GLN A 46 -1.88 -13.09 -14.68
C GLN A 46 -1.32 -14.41 -14.10
N LEU A 47 -1.82 -15.53 -14.62
CA LEU A 47 -1.39 -16.89 -14.26
C LEU A 47 0.11 -17.15 -14.50
N PHE A 48 0.73 -16.43 -15.44
CA PHE A 48 2.14 -16.55 -15.79
C PHE A 48 2.80 -15.18 -15.83
N LEU A 49 3.33 -14.75 -14.68
CA LEU A 49 4.14 -13.54 -14.60
C LEU A 49 5.53 -13.77 -15.19
N SER A 50 5.91 -12.88 -16.10
CA SER A 50 7.27 -12.76 -16.62
C SER A 50 8.25 -12.37 -15.51
N THR A 51 9.56 -12.56 -15.74
CA THR A 51 10.59 -12.19 -14.75
C THR A 51 10.50 -10.72 -14.35
N ASP A 52 10.30 -9.83 -15.32
CA ASP A 52 10.08 -8.40 -15.10
C ASP A 52 8.85 -8.12 -14.23
N GLU A 53 7.77 -8.84 -14.47
CA GLU A 53 6.50 -8.69 -13.74
C GLU A 53 6.62 -9.16 -12.29
N LYS A 54 7.34 -10.27 -12.04
CA LYS A 54 7.65 -10.73 -10.66
C LYS A 54 8.53 -9.72 -9.92
N VAL A 55 9.50 -9.12 -10.61
CA VAL A 55 10.33 -8.05 -10.03
C VAL A 55 9.47 -6.84 -9.71
N GLU A 56 8.56 -6.45 -10.61
CA GLU A 56 7.65 -5.34 -10.37
C GLU A 56 6.69 -5.64 -9.21
N GLU A 57 6.14 -6.85 -9.10
CA GLU A 57 5.31 -7.27 -7.97
C GLU A 57 6.03 -7.09 -6.63
N VAL A 58 7.30 -7.53 -6.55
CA VAL A 58 8.13 -7.37 -5.34
C VAL A 58 8.43 -5.90 -5.06
N ARG A 59 8.70 -5.09 -6.10
CA ARG A 59 8.92 -3.64 -5.96
C ARG A 59 7.66 -2.94 -5.47
N ILE A 60 6.49 -3.27 -6.02
CA ILE A 60 5.18 -2.74 -5.62
C ILE A 60 4.92 -3.09 -4.16
N LYS A 61 5.11 -4.35 -3.74
CA LYS A 61 4.95 -4.78 -2.34
C LYS A 61 5.85 -3.99 -1.39
N LYS A 62 7.12 -3.76 -1.75
CA LYS A 62 8.04 -2.92 -0.96
C LYS A 62 7.56 -1.47 -0.86
N LYS A 63 7.13 -0.86 -1.98
CA LYS A 63 6.60 0.50 -1.98
C LYS A 63 5.36 0.62 -1.11
N LYS A 64 4.41 -0.32 -1.23
CA LYS A 64 3.21 -0.37 -0.38
C LYS A 64 3.57 -0.46 1.11
N LEU A 65 4.58 -1.24 1.46
CA LEU A 65 5.06 -1.35 2.84
C LEU A 65 5.56 0.02 3.35
N VAL A 66 6.41 0.71 2.60
CA VAL A 66 6.93 2.04 2.97
C VAL A 66 5.82 3.08 3.10
N ILE A 67 4.87 3.12 2.16
CA ILE A 67 3.73 4.04 2.20
C ILE A 67 2.90 3.78 3.45
N LYS A 68 2.64 2.52 3.76
CA LYS A 68 1.92 2.12 4.98
C LYS A 68 2.66 2.48 6.25
N ASP A 69 3.97 2.26 6.32
CA ASP A 69 4.79 2.65 7.47
C ASP A 69 4.79 4.17 7.65
N ARG A 70 4.81 4.94 6.56
CA ARG A 70 4.71 6.40 6.60
C ARG A 70 3.32 6.89 7.03
N MET A 71 2.25 6.26 6.54
CA MET A 71 0.88 6.52 7.01
C MET A 71 0.74 6.20 8.51
N ALA A 72 1.26 5.07 8.96
CA ALA A 72 1.23 4.69 10.37
C ALA A 72 2.06 5.63 11.25
N PHE A 73 3.20 6.15 10.75
CA PHE A 73 3.99 7.16 11.44
C PHE A 73 3.20 8.47 11.61
N MET A 74 2.52 8.93 10.56
CA MET A 74 1.67 10.12 10.65
C MET A 74 0.51 9.94 11.63
N VAL A 75 -0.15 8.78 11.60
CA VAL A 75 -1.22 8.43 12.56
C VAL A 75 -0.71 8.39 14.00
N ARG A 76 0.52 7.91 14.23
CA ARG A 76 1.11 7.85 15.57
C ARG A 76 1.66 9.20 16.06
N SER A 77 2.01 10.09 15.15
CA SER A 77 2.61 11.39 15.47
C SER A 77 1.58 12.51 15.61
N HIS A 78 0.29 12.21 15.42
CA HIS A 78 -0.85 13.11 15.57
C HIS A 78 -1.70 12.65 16.76
#